data_AF-A0A1I7YCM1-F1
#
_entry.id   AF-A0A1I7YCM1-F1
#
_cell.length_a   1.000
_cell.length_b   1.000
_cell.length_c   1.000
_cell.angle_alpha   90.00
_cell.angle_beta   90.00
_cell.angle_gamma   90.00
#
_symmetry.space_group_name_H-M   'P 1'
#
loop_
_entity.id
_entity.type
_entity.pdbx_description
1 polymer ?
#
loop_
_entity_poly.entity_id
_entity_poly.type
_entity_poly.pdbx_seq_one_letter_code
_entity_poly.pdbx_strand_id
1 'polypeptide(L)'
;MSEGALIATTAKDGRAKFQPRNRDNICFCCRSEENRENLTKCHFKKCPVSFHDSCFDSYRIGGFNPMMMVDRATKARHCSRHYCTFCYGNRLRTRAFFGKKFTCCSQCELAWHEKCIPAGCTLDENGEIICPRHRVFDRVAVHFPHCASCQKTKKEDEKPLPCRSCVRSVHISCMVKGGSITDKEHLVDNDGTITCPWCYDFGFVTENQYCMGYSKSTKLPFAYYPCVPVPNSEYPGRKEPKLGTPGYVAVKWMVWRNTITYNVLPHTKIVEMNEKDYFFINGINHKTCDETLKEPWMEAQQKLGDPMTKLQLRDDQMPTKEQNPESHVKIVNYYVQWDPEKEKLVRATIPSTSKTSKGDKYCDCKGVDGERCGPQSNCYNRECGRECPKDCGKGDDTCLNRVITTGKKCGSDVIEVFDTMICGKGVRAKKLIEPGTFIGEYYGEIISAEEATRRMKRTYMDENQEEKSYIMDIKGRYIDAKEVGGVIRYVNHSCAPNCEIRPIEVR
;
A
#
# COMPACT_ATOMS: atom_id res chain seq x y z
N MET A 1 -30.65 -10.52 -1.41
CA MET A 1 -31.09 -9.55 -2.42
C MET A 1 -30.40 -8.23 -2.13
N SER A 2 -29.51 -7.80 -3.03
CA SER A 2 -29.03 -6.42 -3.15
C SER A 2 -28.66 -6.24 -4.63
N GLU A 3 -29.32 -5.27 -5.25
CA GLU A 3 -29.41 -5.04 -6.69
C GLU A 3 -28.06 -4.66 -7.31
N GLY A 4 -27.65 -5.43 -8.31
CA GLY A 4 -26.45 -5.23 -9.12
C GLY A 4 -26.41 -6.32 -10.18
N ALA A 5 -27.20 -6.15 -11.24
CA ALA A 5 -27.46 -7.19 -12.23
C ALA A 5 -26.21 -7.51 -13.08
N LEU A 6 -25.45 -8.54 -12.67
CA LEU A 6 -24.49 -9.25 -13.52
C LEU A 6 -25.22 -10.42 -14.20
N ILE A 7 -25.70 -10.19 -15.42
CA ILE A 7 -26.21 -11.26 -16.30
C ILE A 7 -25.07 -11.65 -17.25
N ALA A 8 -24.54 -12.86 -17.08
CA ALA A 8 -23.45 -13.42 -17.88
C ALA A 8 -23.98 -14.35 -19.00
N THR A 9 -23.27 -14.38 -20.11
CA THR A 9 -23.45 -15.38 -21.19
C THR A 9 -22.11 -16.06 -21.47
N THR A 10 -22.12 -17.38 -21.63
CA THR A 10 -20.93 -18.21 -21.92
C THR A 10 -20.36 -17.88 -23.30
N ALA A 11 -19.16 -17.29 -23.37
CA ALA A 11 -18.46 -17.09 -24.64
C ALA A 11 -17.69 -18.38 -25.02
N LYS A 12 -18.26 -19.17 -25.93
CA LYS A 12 -17.54 -20.19 -26.73
C LYS A 12 -16.68 -19.50 -27.79
N ASP A 13 -15.61 -18.80 -27.41
CA ASP A 13 -14.58 -18.44 -28.38
C ASP A 13 -13.21 -18.98 -27.96
N GLY A 14 -12.58 -19.73 -28.89
CA GLY A 14 -11.33 -20.48 -28.69
C GLY A 14 -10.08 -19.63 -28.47
N ARG A 15 -10.23 -18.41 -27.94
CA ARG A 15 -9.14 -17.48 -27.58
C ARG A 15 -8.81 -17.49 -26.08
N ALA A 16 -9.49 -18.32 -25.29
CA ALA A 16 -9.19 -18.52 -23.87
C ALA A 16 -7.81 -19.19 -23.71
N LYS A 17 -6.87 -18.50 -23.04
CA LYS A 17 -5.47 -18.95 -22.90
C LYS A 17 -5.26 -20.04 -21.83
N PHE A 18 -6.23 -20.29 -20.95
CA PHE A 18 -5.99 -21.02 -19.71
C PHE A 18 -7.11 -22.01 -19.39
N GLN A 19 -6.73 -23.25 -19.07
CA GLN A 19 -7.64 -24.23 -18.47
C GLN A 19 -8.00 -23.85 -17.02
N PRO A 20 -9.23 -24.16 -16.53
CA PRO A 20 -9.68 -23.85 -15.18
C PRO A 20 -8.78 -24.47 -14.09
N ARG A 21 -8.62 -23.78 -12.95
CA ARG A 21 -7.66 -24.14 -11.88
C ARG A 21 -8.33 -24.53 -10.57
N ASN A 22 -8.48 -25.83 -10.34
CA ASN A 22 -8.37 -26.48 -9.03
C ASN A 22 -8.42 -27.99 -9.25
N ARG A 23 -7.26 -28.63 -9.40
CA ARG A 23 -7.15 -30.08 -9.39
C ARG A 23 -6.15 -30.44 -8.32
N ASP A 24 -6.51 -31.40 -7.48
CA ASP A 24 -5.58 -31.99 -6.53
C ASP A 24 -4.33 -32.50 -7.27
N ASN A 25 -3.17 -32.37 -6.64
CA ASN A 25 -1.88 -32.88 -7.14
C ASN A 25 -1.25 -32.14 -8.35
N ILE A 26 -1.67 -30.92 -8.66
CA ILE A 26 -1.04 -30.08 -9.69
C ILE A 26 -0.36 -28.86 -9.05
N CYS A 27 0.87 -28.56 -9.46
CA CYS A 27 1.56 -27.35 -9.00
C CYS A 27 0.86 -26.09 -9.51
N PHE A 28 0.48 -25.21 -8.59
CA PHE A 28 -0.22 -23.97 -8.91
C PHE A 28 0.62 -22.97 -9.73
N CYS A 29 1.94 -22.99 -9.57
CA CYS A 29 2.83 -22.06 -10.25
C CYS A 29 3.13 -22.52 -11.69
N CYS A 30 3.65 -23.74 -11.87
CA CYS A 30 4.07 -24.26 -13.18
C CYS A 30 3.00 -25.05 -13.94
N ARG A 31 1.91 -25.45 -13.27
CA ARG A 31 0.80 -26.26 -13.83
C ARG A 31 1.19 -27.68 -14.23
N SER A 32 2.34 -28.18 -13.77
CA SER A 32 2.78 -29.55 -14.01
C SER A 32 2.23 -30.52 -12.96
N GLU A 33 1.95 -31.75 -13.39
CA GLU A 33 1.67 -32.92 -12.53
C GLU A 33 2.97 -33.63 -12.10
N GLU A 34 4.11 -33.23 -12.65
CA GLU A 34 5.42 -33.79 -12.29
C GLU A 34 5.79 -33.46 -10.85
N ASN A 35 6.50 -34.40 -10.20
CA ASN A 35 6.97 -34.27 -8.82
C ASN A 35 5.83 -33.92 -7.84
N ARG A 36 4.65 -34.52 -8.02
CA ARG A 36 3.44 -34.24 -7.22
C ARG A 36 3.61 -34.55 -5.73
N GLU A 37 4.49 -35.48 -5.40
CA GLU A 37 4.89 -35.83 -4.04
C GLU A 37 5.67 -34.71 -3.33
N ASN A 38 6.28 -33.79 -4.10
CA ASN A 38 7.07 -32.66 -3.59
C ASN A 38 6.27 -31.34 -3.55
N LEU A 39 4.94 -31.42 -3.54
CA LEU A 39 4.08 -30.24 -3.46
C LEU A 39 3.89 -29.78 -2.02
N THR A 40 4.22 -28.52 -1.77
CA THR A 40 3.94 -27.82 -0.51
C THR A 40 2.54 -27.23 -0.56
N LYS A 41 1.74 -27.44 0.49
CA LYS A 41 0.40 -26.85 0.63
C LYS A 41 0.51 -25.39 1.09
N CYS A 42 -0.37 -24.54 0.57
CA CYS A 42 -0.57 -23.20 1.11
C CYS A 42 -0.92 -23.26 2.60
N HIS A 43 -0.33 -22.38 3.41
CA HIS A 43 -0.53 -22.39 4.86
C HIS A 43 -1.94 -21.91 5.29
N PHE A 44 -2.67 -21.19 4.44
CA PHE A 44 -4.03 -20.79 4.76
C PHE A 44 -4.96 -21.99 4.91
N LYS A 45 -5.67 -22.05 6.05
CA LYS A 45 -6.60 -23.14 6.36
C LYS A 45 -7.66 -23.27 5.27
N LYS A 46 -7.89 -24.50 4.81
CA LYS A 46 -8.84 -24.85 3.72
C LYS A 46 -8.48 -24.30 2.34
N CYS A 47 -7.28 -23.74 2.14
CA CYS A 47 -6.82 -23.41 0.80
C CYS A 47 -6.45 -24.72 0.06
N PRO A 48 -7.00 -24.98 -1.14
CA PRO A 48 -6.70 -26.19 -1.92
C PRO A 48 -5.38 -26.08 -2.70
N VAL A 49 -4.72 -24.93 -2.68
CA VAL A 49 -3.55 -24.65 -3.51
C VAL A 49 -2.31 -25.35 -2.97
N SER A 50 -1.60 -26.04 -3.85
CA SER A 50 -0.28 -26.63 -3.60
C SER A 50 0.69 -26.24 -4.72
N PHE A 51 1.99 -26.15 -4.42
CA PHE A 51 3.03 -25.74 -5.37
C PHE A 51 4.40 -26.32 -5.00
N HIS A 52 5.29 -26.44 -5.98
CA HIS A 52 6.71 -26.68 -5.70
C HIS A 52 7.33 -25.42 -5.10
N ASP A 53 8.17 -25.59 -4.07
CA ASP A 53 8.85 -24.48 -3.40
C ASP A 53 9.67 -23.62 -4.38
N SER A 54 10.44 -24.25 -5.26
CA SER A 54 11.23 -23.55 -6.29
C SER A 54 10.37 -22.76 -7.28
N CYS A 55 9.20 -23.30 -7.64
CA CYS A 55 8.25 -22.62 -8.52
C CYS A 55 7.57 -21.45 -7.82
N PHE A 56 7.31 -21.56 -6.52
CA PHE A 56 6.81 -20.46 -5.70
C PHE A 56 7.84 -19.35 -5.57
N ASP A 57 9.08 -19.68 -5.20
CA ASP A 57 10.14 -18.70 -4.95
C ASP A 57 10.54 -17.91 -6.23
N SER A 58 10.33 -18.50 -7.40
CA SER A 58 10.50 -17.85 -8.72
C SER A 58 9.22 -17.25 -9.31
N TYR A 59 8.05 -17.42 -8.66
CA TYR A 59 6.79 -16.91 -9.18
C TYR A 59 6.77 -15.37 -9.14
N ARG A 60 6.47 -14.70 -10.27
CA ARG A 60 6.43 -13.23 -10.35
C ARG A 60 5.19 -12.67 -11.04
N ILE A 61 4.21 -13.53 -11.34
CA ILE A 61 3.06 -13.15 -12.16
C ILE A 61 2.16 -12.15 -11.40
N GLY A 62 1.80 -11.02 -12.05
CA GLY A 62 0.91 -10.02 -11.46
C GLY A 62 1.55 -9.21 -10.34
N GLY A 63 2.85 -8.97 -10.45
CA GLY A 63 3.65 -8.32 -9.43
C GLY A 63 3.88 -9.18 -8.18
N PHE A 64 3.38 -10.43 -8.15
CA PHE A 64 3.53 -11.32 -6.99
C PHE A 64 4.99 -11.37 -6.52
N ASN A 65 5.21 -11.04 -5.25
CA ASN A 65 6.52 -11.19 -4.63
C ASN A 65 6.45 -12.29 -3.57
N PRO A 66 7.04 -13.48 -3.85
CA PRO A 66 7.03 -14.60 -2.92
C PRO A 66 7.63 -14.23 -1.57
N MET A 67 8.64 -13.36 -1.52
CA MET A 67 9.29 -12.95 -0.28
C MET A 67 8.34 -12.28 0.72
N MET A 68 7.29 -11.62 0.22
CA MET A 68 6.27 -10.99 1.07
C MET A 68 5.19 -11.97 1.53
N MET A 69 5.17 -13.16 0.95
CA MET A 69 4.17 -14.21 1.18
C MET A 69 4.75 -15.39 1.96
N VAL A 70 5.98 -15.25 2.46
CA VAL A 70 6.61 -16.17 3.40
C VAL A 70 6.65 -15.53 4.78
N ASP A 71 6.00 -16.17 5.75
CA ASP A 71 6.12 -15.77 7.15
C ASP A 71 7.57 -15.95 7.62
N ARG A 72 8.17 -14.89 8.17
CA ARG A 72 9.62 -14.91 8.46
C ARG A 72 9.98 -15.84 9.61
N ALA A 73 9.09 -16.02 10.57
CA ALA A 73 9.30 -16.79 11.78
C ALA A 73 9.07 -18.28 11.56
N THR A 74 7.97 -18.63 10.92
CA THR A 74 7.52 -20.00 10.69
C THR A 74 7.96 -20.56 9.34
N LYS A 75 8.41 -19.71 8.41
CA LYS A 75 8.66 -20.03 6.99
C LYS A 75 7.41 -20.52 6.24
N ALA A 76 6.23 -20.31 6.80
CA ALA A 76 4.96 -20.66 6.15
C ALA A 76 4.76 -19.86 4.85
N ARG A 77 4.35 -20.55 3.78
CA ARG A 77 4.12 -19.95 2.46
C ARG A 77 2.63 -19.76 2.19
N HIS A 78 2.25 -18.56 1.75
CA HIS A 78 0.88 -18.19 1.40
C HIS A 78 0.77 -17.97 -0.12
N CYS A 79 -0.19 -18.63 -0.79
CA CYS A 79 -0.33 -18.50 -2.24
C CYS A 79 -0.94 -17.15 -2.66
N SER A 80 -0.83 -16.83 -3.95
CA SER A 80 -1.28 -15.54 -4.49
C SER A 80 -2.80 -15.28 -4.41
N ARG A 81 -3.61 -16.28 -4.06
CA ARG A 81 -5.06 -16.13 -3.87
C ARG A 81 -5.44 -15.44 -2.56
N HIS A 82 -4.48 -15.19 -1.68
CA HIS A 82 -4.71 -14.60 -0.35
C HIS A 82 -4.24 -13.16 -0.23
N TYR A 83 -4.16 -12.44 -1.34
CA TYR A 83 -3.98 -11.00 -1.35
C TYR A 83 -4.69 -10.39 -2.55
N CYS A 84 -4.99 -9.09 -2.45
CA CYS A 84 -5.58 -8.32 -3.53
C CYS A 84 -4.51 -7.85 -4.52
N THR A 85 -4.55 -8.39 -5.75
CA THR A 85 -3.65 -8.02 -6.85
C THR A 85 -3.75 -6.53 -7.17
N PHE A 86 -4.95 -5.95 -7.17
CA PHE A 86 -5.14 -4.53 -7.47
C PHE A 86 -4.48 -3.62 -6.44
N CYS A 87 -4.72 -3.83 -5.13
CA CYS A 87 -4.08 -3.05 -4.08
C CYS A 87 -2.56 -3.20 -4.14
N TYR A 88 -2.10 -4.43 -4.32
CA TYR A 88 -0.69 -4.73 -4.47
C TYR A 88 -0.10 -3.93 -5.64
N GLY A 89 -0.63 -4.05 -6.86
CA GLY A 89 -0.15 -3.33 -8.05
C GLY A 89 -0.20 -1.80 -7.91
N ASN A 90 -1.14 -1.26 -7.14
CA ASN A 90 -1.22 0.17 -6.80
C ASN A 90 -0.28 0.58 -5.65
N ARG A 91 0.67 -0.29 -5.28
CA ARG A 91 1.63 -0.04 -4.19
C ARG A 91 0.97 0.16 -2.82
N LEU A 92 -0.27 -0.26 -2.66
CA LEU A 92 -0.98 -0.37 -1.38
C LEU A 92 -0.72 -1.76 -0.81
N ARG A 93 0.56 -2.05 -0.53
CA ARG A 93 1.00 -3.41 -0.25
C ARG A 93 0.41 -3.90 1.07
N THR A 94 0.29 -3.05 2.09
CA THR A 94 -0.27 -3.45 3.38
C THR A 94 -1.75 -3.80 3.27
N ARG A 95 -2.55 -2.96 2.59
CA ARG A 95 -3.96 -3.20 2.27
C ARG A 95 -4.18 -4.50 1.53
N ALA A 96 -3.27 -4.86 0.64
CA ALA A 96 -3.42 -6.03 -0.20
C ALA A 96 -3.63 -7.32 0.60
N PHE A 97 -3.11 -7.41 1.82
CA PHE A 97 -3.19 -8.60 2.66
C PHE A 97 -4.36 -8.59 3.65
N PHE A 98 -5.03 -7.45 3.83
CA PHE A 98 -6.14 -7.32 4.75
C PHE A 98 -7.46 -7.80 4.14
N GLY A 99 -8.41 -8.15 4.99
CA GLY A 99 -9.75 -8.53 4.59
C GLY A 99 -10.08 -9.99 4.91
N LYS A 100 -11.37 -10.25 5.15
CA LYS A 100 -11.87 -11.59 5.52
C LYS A 100 -11.94 -12.56 4.34
N LYS A 101 -12.19 -12.03 3.13
CA LYS A 101 -12.45 -12.84 1.94
C LYS A 101 -11.94 -12.10 0.71
N PHE A 102 -11.21 -12.83 -0.14
CA PHE A 102 -10.83 -12.37 -1.46
C PHE A 102 -11.68 -13.06 -2.51
N THR A 103 -12.12 -12.30 -3.51
CA THR A 103 -12.78 -12.81 -4.69
C THR A 103 -11.71 -13.22 -5.70
N CYS A 104 -11.66 -14.52 -6.01
CA CYS A 104 -10.67 -15.08 -6.92
C CYS A 104 -11.23 -15.21 -8.33
N CYS A 105 -10.36 -15.12 -9.34
CA CYS A 105 -10.69 -15.62 -10.67
C CYS A 105 -10.82 -17.16 -10.64
N SER A 106 -11.82 -17.74 -11.31
CA SER A 106 -11.97 -19.20 -11.44
C SER A 106 -10.93 -19.85 -12.36
N GLN A 107 -10.30 -19.05 -13.22
CA GLN A 107 -9.38 -19.53 -14.26
C GLN A 107 -7.91 -19.15 -14.03
N CYS A 108 -7.60 -18.25 -13.09
CA CYS A 108 -6.22 -17.87 -12.80
C CYS A 108 -5.97 -17.54 -11.33
N GLU A 109 -4.71 -17.18 -11.06
CA GLU A 109 -4.15 -16.95 -9.74
C GLU A 109 -4.47 -15.60 -9.10
N LEU A 110 -5.22 -14.75 -9.80
CA LEU A 110 -5.50 -13.38 -9.37
C LEU A 110 -6.70 -13.35 -8.41
N ALA A 111 -6.59 -12.48 -7.42
CA ALA A 111 -7.62 -12.28 -6.41
C ALA A 111 -7.73 -10.80 -6.04
N TRP A 112 -8.91 -10.39 -5.60
CA TRP A 112 -9.22 -9.00 -5.30
C TRP A 112 -10.11 -8.89 -4.06
N HIS A 113 -10.04 -7.74 -3.39
CA HIS A 113 -11.17 -7.33 -2.55
C HIS A 113 -12.39 -7.08 -3.42
N GLU A 114 -13.59 -7.11 -2.84
CA GLU A 114 -14.85 -6.90 -3.56
C GLU A 114 -14.87 -5.57 -4.31
N LYS A 115 -14.42 -4.48 -3.67
CA LYS A 115 -14.33 -3.15 -4.26
C LYS A 115 -13.09 -2.94 -5.13
N CYS A 116 -12.26 -3.96 -5.29
CA CYS A 116 -11.05 -3.94 -6.10
C CYS A 116 -11.19 -4.77 -7.39
N ILE A 117 -12.38 -5.35 -7.64
CA ILE A 117 -12.63 -6.19 -8.80
C ILE A 117 -12.47 -5.34 -10.08
N PRO A 118 -11.65 -5.78 -11.03
CA PRO A 118 -11.48 -5.11 -12.32
C PRO A 118 -12.78 -4.97 -13.11
N ALA A 119 -12.94 -3.86 -13.82
CA ALA A 119 -13.97 -3.74 -14.84
C ALA A 119 -13.71 -4.73 -15.99
N GLY A 120 -14.79 -5.23 -16.61
CA GLY A 120 -14.72 -6.23 -17.68
C GLY A 120 -14.49 -7.67 -17.19
N CYS A 121 -14.64 -7.91 -15.89
CA CYS A 121 -14.88 -9.24 -15.36
C CYS A 121 -16.25 -9.77 -15.82
N THR A 122 -16.37 -11.08 -15.90
CA THR A 122 -17.62 -11.78 -16.23
C THR A 122 -17.81 -12.94 -15.26
N LEU A 123 -18.99 -13.57 -15.28
CA LEU A 123 -19.24 -14.79 -14.50
C LEU A 123 -19.19 -16.01 -15.41
N ASP A 124 -18.65 -17.11 -14.91
CA ASP A 124 -18.79 -18.42 -15.53
C ASP A 124 -20.13 -19.08 -15.19
N GLU A 125 -20.33 -20.31 -15.66
CA GLU A 125 -21.55 -21.10 -15.45
C GLU A 125 -21.86 -21.38 -13.97
N ASN A 126 -20.85 -21.31 -13.10
CA ASN A 126 -21.00 -21.51 -11.66
C ASN A 126 -21.16 -20.19 -10.90
N GLY A 127 -21.22 -19.05 -11.60
CA GLY A 127 -21.29 -17.73 -11.00
C GLY A 127 -19.96 -17.23 -10.43
N GLU A 128 -18.82 -17.84 -10.81
CA GLU A 128 -17.49 -17.40 -10.38
C GLU A 128 -16.89 -16.39 -11.38
N ILE A 129 -15.98 -15.53 -10.90
CA ILE A 129 -15.43 -14.45 -11.73
C ILE A 129 -14.40 -14.98 -12.74
N ILE A 130 -14.49 -14.56 -13.99
CA ILE A 130 -13.44 -14.61 -15.01
C ILE A 130 -12.91 -13.20 -15.25
N CYS A 131 -11.61 -12.98 -15.00
CA CYS A 131 -11.00 -11.67 -15.13
C CYS A 131 -10.55 -11.30 -16.57
N PRO A 132 -10.29 -10.01 -16.85
CA PRO A 132 -9.92 -9.52 -18.19
C PRO A 132 -8.71 -10.18 -18.83
N ARG A 133 -7.77 -10.72 -18.02
CA ARG A 133 -6.55 -11.39 -18.51
C ARG A 133 -6.84 -12.60 -19.41
N HIS A 134 -8.00 -13.23 -19.23
CA HIS A 134 -8.41 -14.40 -20.02
C HIS A 134 -8.81 -14.05 -21.45
N ARG A 135 -8.87 -12.75 -21.77
CA ARG A 135 -9.09 -12.26 -23.13
C ARG A 135 -7.78 -11.73 -23.71
N VAL A 136 -7.35 -12.35 -24.81
CA VAL A 136 -6.27 -11.83 -25.63
C VAL A 136 -6.84 -10.94 -26.72
N PHE A 137 -6.29 -9.74 -26.82
CA PHE A 137 -6.58 -8.79 -27.88
C PHE A 137 -5.40 -8.68 -28.83
N ASP A 138 -5.67 -8.26 -30.07
CA ASP A 138 -4.63 -7.94 -31.03
C ASP A 138 -3.76 -6.77 -30.53
N ARG A 139 -2.52 -6.70 -31.03
CA ARG A 139 -1.57 -5.65 -30.68
C ARG A 139 -2.20 -4.28 -30.87
N VAL A 140 -2.05 -3.42 -29.86
CA VAL A 140 -2.57 -2.05 -29.92
C VAL A 140 -1.72 -1.27 -30.92
N ALA A 141 -2.36 -0.67 -31.93
CA ALA A 141 -1.69 0.07 -32.99
C ALA A 141 -1.47 1.57 -32.68
N VAL A 142 -1.94 2.03 -31.52
CA VAL A 142 -1.93 3.44 -31.12
C VAL A 142 -1.49 3.54 -29.67
N HIS A 143 -0.68 4.55 -29.37
CA HIS A 143 -0.11 4.73 -28.04
C HIS A 143 -0.05 6.20 -27.65
N PHE A 144 0.10 6.45 -26.36
CA PHE A 144 0.35 7.79 -25.86
C PHE A 144 1.69 8.34 -26.37
N PRO A 145 1.75 9.65 -26.69
CA PRO A 145 2.97 10.30 -27.15
C PRO A 145 3.97 10.56 -26.01
N HIS A 146 3.56 10.38 -24.75
CA HIS A 146 4.35 10.61 -23.54
C HIS A 146 4.49 9.34 -22.70
N CYS A 147 5.48 9.35 -21.80
CA CYS A 147 5.67 8.28 -20.83
C CYS A 147 4.57 8.28 -19.77
N ALA A 148 3.88 7.15 -19.62
CA ALA A 148 2.82 6.96 -18.62
C ALA A 148 3.32 7.01 -17.17
N SER A 149 4.63 6.82 -16.94
CA SER A 149 5.23 6.88 -15.59
C SER A 149 5.61 8.31 -15.19
N CYS A 150 6.44 9.00 -15.99
CA CYS A 150 6.95 10.32 -15.62
C CYS A 150 6.21 11.50 -16.25
N GLN A 151 5.24 11.23 -17.13
CA GLN A 151 4.46 12.23 -17.87
C GLN A 151 5.35 13.22 -18.63
N LYS A 152 6.35 12.70 -19.35
CA LYS A 152 7.26 13.45 -20.24
C LYS A 152 7.35 12.75 -21.60
N THR A 153 7.51 13.53 -22.68
CA THR A 153 7.73 13.03 -24.05
C THR A 153 9.17 12.62 -24.34
N LYS A 154 10.12 13.16 -23.57
CA LYS A 154 11.54 12.79 -23.60
C LYS A 154 12.13 12.83 -22.18
N LYS A 155 13.17 12.04 -21.94
CA LYS A 155 13.97 12.06 -20.71
C LYS A 155 15.40 11.69 -21.03
N GLU A 156 16.37 12.59 -20.81
CA GLU A 156 17.79 12.31 -21.09
C GLU A 156 17.99 11.73 -22.51
N ASP A 157 17.34 12.35 -23.50
CA ASP A 157 17.27 11.93 -24.92
C ASP A 157 16.57 10.60 -25.24
N GLU A 158 16.10 9.88 -24.23
CA GLU A 158 15.25 8.70 -24.36
C GLU A 158 13.83 9.08 -24.79
N LYS A 159 13.28 8.37 -25.79
CA LYS A 159 11.86 8.43 -26.16
C LYS A 159 11.10 7.27 -25.51
N PRO A 160 9.82 7.45 -25.12
CA PRO A 160 9.05 6.37 -24.54
C PRO A 160 8.73 5.31 -25.59
N LEU A 161 8.90 4.03 -25.23
CA LEU A 161 8.60 2.90 -26.11
C LEU A 161 7.14 2.45 -25.93
N PRO A 162 6.47 2.02 -27.01
CA PRO A 162 5.07 1.62 -26.98
C PRO A 162 4.88 0.27 -26.28
N CYS A 163 3.80 0.14 -25.51
CA CYS A 163 3.43 -1.13 -24.91
C CYS A 163 2.81 -2.08 -25.94
N ARG A 164 3.21 -3.36 -25.92
CA ARG A 164 2.62 -4.40 -26.76
C ARG A 164 1.12 -4.62 -26.49
N SER A 165 0.72 -4.50 -25.22
CA SER A 165 -0.60 -4.95 -24.73
C SER A 165 -1.59 -3.82 -24.44
N CYS A 166 -1.16 -2.57 -24.32
CA CYS A 166 -2.07 -1.44 -24.03
C CYS A 166 -1.64 -0.15 -24.73
N VAL A 167 -2.47 0.89 -24.60
CA VAL A 167 -2.23 2.23 -25.19
C VAL A 167 -1.09 3.03 -24.53
N ARG A 168 -0.45 2.54 -23.46
CA ARG A 168 0.62 3.29 -22.78
C ARG A 168 1.94 3.21 -23.54
N SER A 169 2.77 4.24 -23.35
CA SER A 169 4.19 4.25 -23.70
C SER A 169 5.02 4.52 -22.45
N VAL A 170 6.23 3.96 -22.31
CA VAL A 170 7.08 4.14 -21.12
C VAL A 170 8.56 4.23 -21.50
N HIS A 171 9.32 5.09 -20.82
CA HIS A 171 10.79 5.07 -20.88
C HIS A 171 11.33 3.82 -20.15
N ILE A 172 12.29 3.12 -20.73
CA ILE A 172 13.07 2.05 -20.10
C ILE A 172 13.67 2.52 -18.77
N SER A 173 14.24 3.73 -18.73
CA SER A 173 14.79 4.28 -17.49
C SER A 173 13.73 4.50 -16.39
N CYS A 174 12.45 4.67 -16.75
CA CYS A 174 11.35 4.79 -15.79
C CYS A 174 10.80 3.42 -15.37
N MET A 175 10.99 2.37 -16.18
CA MET A 175 10.67 1.00 -15.77
C MET A 175 11.68 0.46 -14.75
N VAL A 176 12.97 0.70 -14.97
CA VAL A 176 14.06 0.14 -14.13
C VAL A 176 14.13 0.80 -12.74
N LYS A 177 13.80 2.10 -12.62
CA LYS A 177 13.79 2.79 -11.30
C LYS A 177 12.63 2.35 -10.38
N GLY A 178 11.63 1.63 -10.91
CA GLY A 178 10.42 1.20 -10.18
C GLY A 178 10.47 -0.20 -9.58
N GLY A 179 11.66 -0.72 -9.26
CA GLY A 179 11.84 -1.89 -8.38
C GLY A 179 11.36 -3.27 -8.86
N SER A 180 10.67 -3.40 -10.00
CA SER A 180 10.08 -4.69 -10.40
C SER A 180 10.86 -5.50 -11.45
N ILE A 181 11.83 -4.89 -12.14
CA ILE A 181 12.59 -5.57 -13.21
C ILE A 181 14.08 -5.27 -13.05
N THR A 182 14.84 -6.28 -12.63
CA THR A 182 16.28 -6.17 -12.35
C THR A 182 17.14 -6.35 -13.60
N ASP A 183 16.62 -6.98 -14.66
CA ASP A 183 17.40 -7.33 -15.85
C ASP A 183 17.05 -6.42 -17.04
N LYS A 184 18.01 -5.57 -17.42
CA LYS A 184 17.87 -4.63 -18.55
C LYS A 184 17.84 -5.31 -19.92
N GLU A 185 18.43 -6.50 -20.03
CA GLU A 185 18.80 -7.12 -21.32
C GLU A 185 17.62 -7.75 -22.08
N HIS A 186 16.44 -7.90 -21.45
CA HIS A 186 15.25 -8.51 -22.05
C HIS A 186 13.97 -7.67 -21.93
N LEU A 187 14.10 -6.35 -21.73
CA LEU A 187 12.95 -5.46 -21.56
C LEU A 187 12.26 -5.08 -22.87
N VAL A 188 13.01 -5.10 -23.98
CA VAL A 188 12.54 -4.68 -25.29
C VAL A 188 12.44 -5.91 -26.18
N ASP A 189 11.25 -6.13 -26.72
CA ASP A 189 10.99 -7.19 -27.69
C ASP A 189 11.70 -6.88 -29.03
N ASN A 190 11.95 -7.90 -29.84
CA ASN A 190 12.60 -7.77 -31.16
C ASN A 190 11.88 -6.78 -32.11
N ASP A 191 10.60 -6.51 -31.87
CA ASP A 191 9.78 -5.57 -32.65
C ASP A 191 9.79 -4.13 -32.10
N GLY A 192 10.67 -3.83 -31.14
CA GLY A 192 10.83 -2.52 -30.52
C GLY A 192 9.73 -2.16 -29.51
N THR A 193 8.90 -3.13 -29.09
CA THR A 193 7.88 -2.91 -28.05
C THR A 193 8.34 -3.35 -26.67
N ILE A 194 7.57 -2.96 -25.67
CA ILE A 194 7.77 -3.36 -24.27
C ILE A 194 6.48 -3.93 -23.67
N THR A 195 6.58 -4.71 -22.60
CA THR A 195 5.45 -4.93 -21.69
C THR A 195 5.55 -3.90 -20.56
N CYS A 196 4.63 -2.93 -20.52
CA CYS A 196 4.67 -1.89 -19.50
C CYS A 196 4.36 -2.47 -18.10
N PRO A 197 4.80 -1.82 -17.00
CA PRO A 197 4.63 -2.34 -15.65
C PRO A 197 3.17 -2.67 -15.30
N TRP A 198 2.22 -1.80 -15.69
CA TRP A 198 0.80 -2.06 -15.47
C TRP A 198 0.27 -3.29 -16.21
N CYS A 199 0.75 -3.58 -17.42
CA CYS A 199 0.35 -4.80 -18.12
C CYS A 199 0.98 -6.04 -17.51
N TYR A 200 2.20 -5.92 -17.02
CA TYR A 200 2.91 -6.99 -16.31
C TYR A 200 2.21 -7.34 -14.98
N ASP A 201 1.77 -6.32 -14.24
CA ASP A 201 1.13 -6.46 -12.93
C ASP A 201 -0.40 -6.65 -12.98
N PHE A 202 -1.00 -6.66 -14.17
CA PHE A 202 -2.46 -6.68 -14.36
C PHE A 202 -3.18 -5.49 -13.70
N GLY A 203 -2.61 -4.30 -13.85
CA GLY A 203 -3.18 -3.00 -13.47
C GLY A 203 -4.39 -2.62 -14.34
N PHE A 204 -5.46 -3.39 -14.19
CA PHE A 204 -6.76 -3.13 -14.79
C PHE A 204 -7.47 -1.97 -14.08
N VAL A 205 -8.33 -1.29 -14.82
CA VAL A 205 -9.19 -0.24 -14.27
C VAL A 205 -10.39 -0.87 -13.56
N THR A 206 -10.92 -0.17 -12.56
CA THR A 206 -12.11 -0.57 -11.80
C THR A 206 -13.34 0.23 -12.23
N GLU A 207 -14.53 -0.24 -11.87
CA GLU A 207 -15.76 0.52 -12.10
C GLU A 207 -15.71 1.89 -11.41
N ASN A 208 -16.29 2.90 -12.04
CA ASN A 208 -16.31 4.29 -11.58
C ASN A 208 -14.95 4.99 -11.51
N GLN A 209 -13.87 4.35 -11.96
CA GLN A 209 -12.55 4.97 -12.02
C GLN A 209 -12.44 5.93 -13.20
N TYR A 210 -11.91 7.14 -12.99
CA TYR A 210 -11.62 8.07 -14.08
C TYR A 210 -10.46 7.56 -14.93
N CYS A 211 -10.73 7.40 -16.23
CA CYS A 211 -9.87 6.72 -17.18
C CYS A 211 -9.70 7.52 -18.46
N MET A 212 -8.63 7.19 -19.19
CA MET A 212 -8.43 7.60 -20.57
C MET A 212 -8.78 6.41 -21.47
N GLY A 213 -9.78 6.60 -22.34
CA GLY A 213 -10.23 5.59 -23.29
C GLY A 213 -9.82 5.91 -24.71
N TYR A 214 -9.58 4.89 -25.53
CA TYR A 214 -9.36 5.05 -26.97
C TYR A 214 -10.48 4.45 -27.83
N SER A 215 -11.05 5.25 -28.74
CA SER A 215 -12.04 4.80 -29.71
C SER A 215 -11.92 5.57 -31.04
N LYS A 216 -11.90 4.85 -32.17
CA LYS A 216 -12.00 5.44 -33.52
C LYS A 216 -13.44 5.70 -33.96
N SER A 217 -14.41 5.06 -33.30
CA SER A 217 -15.80 4.91 -33.73
C SER A 217 -16.76 5.84 -32.98
N THR A 218 -16.26 6.93 -32.41
CA THR A 218 -17.08 7.89 -31.70
C THR A 218 -17.39 9.07 -32.62
N LYS A 219 -18.55 9.70 -32.42
CA LYS A 219 -18.78 11.08 -32.90
C LYS A 219 -17.94 12.10 -32.10
N LEU A 220 -16.95 11.63 -31.34
CA LEU A 220 -16.11 12.46 -30.48
C LEU A 220 -14.94 12.98 -31.31
N PRO A 221 -14.47 14.20 -31.01
CA PRO A 221 -13.46 14.88 -31.82
C PRO A 221 -12.05 14.29 -31.74
N PHE A 222 -11.77 13.41 -30.77
CA PHE A 222 -10.44 12.83 -30.56
C PHE A 222 -10.52 11.33 -30.32
N ALA A 223 -9.46 10.65 -30.73
CA ALA A 223 -9.34 9.22 -30.57
C ALA A 223 -9.08 8.80 -29.11
N TYR A 224 -8.49 9.69 -28.28
CA TYR A 224 -8.34 9.53 -26.83
C TYR A 224 -9.22 10.54 -26.09
N TYR A 225 -10.04 10.07 -25.15
CA TYR A 225 -10.94 10.96 -24.40
C TYR A 225 -11.21 10.43 -22.97
N PRO A 226 -11.46 11.31 -21.98
CA PRO A 226 -11.83 10.90 -20.64
C PRO A 226 -13.13 10.09 -20.62
N CYS A 227 -13.11 9.00 -19.87
CA CYS A 227 -14.26 8.14 -19.67
C CYS A 227 -14.25 7.51 -18.28
N VAL A 228 -15.36 6.85 -17.96
CA VAL A 228 -15.55 6.10 -16.72
C VAL A 228 -16.05 4.70 -17.09
N PRO A 229 -15.41 3.62 -16.63
CA PRO A 229 -15.96 2.27 -16.70
C PRO A 229 -17.24 2.18 -15.87
N VAL A 230 -18.31 1.68 -16.48
CA VAL A 230 -19.63 1.58 -15.85
C VAL A 230 -20.13 0.13 -15.87
N PRO A 231 -21.06 -0.25 -14.98
CA PRO A 231 -21.72 -1.55 -15.04
C PRO A 231 -22.43 -1.76 -16.37
N ASN A 232 -22.50 -3.02 -16.84
CA ASN A 232 -23.21 -3.36 -18.08
C ASN A 232 -24.68 -2.92 -18.07
N SER A 233 -25.32 -2.83 -16.90
CA SER A 233 -26.69 -2.38 -16.73
C SER A 233 -26.90 -0.88 -17.01
N GLU A 234 -25.85 -0.06 -16.96
CA GLU A 234 -25.93 1.37 -17.32
C GLU A 234 -25.83 1.60 -18.83
N TYR A 235 -25.32 0.62 -19.60
CA TYR A 235 -25.13 0.79 -21.03
C TYR A 235 -26.48 0.92 -21.77
N PRO A 236 -26.73 2.01 -22.51
CA PRO A 236 -27.99 2.21 -23.20
C PRO A 236 -28.08 1.32 -24.44
N GLY A 237 -29.14 0.51 -24.51
CA GLY A 237 -29.49 -0.30 -25.68
C GLY A 237 -29.19 -1.79 -25.53
N ARG A 238 -30.01 -2.63 -26.18
CA ARG A 238 -30.00 -4.09 -26.00
C ARG A 238 -29.14 -4.88 -26.98
N LYS A 239 -28.41 -4.24 -27.91
CA LYS A 239 -27.70 -4.92 -29.02
C LYS A 239 -26.25 -4.47 -29.22
N GLU A 240 -25.41 -4.58 -28.19
CA GLU A 240 -23.95 -4.52 -28.35
C GLU A 240 -23.36 -5.92 -28.16
N PRO A 241 -22.92 -6.61 -29.25
CA PRO A 241 -22.46 -8.01 -29.18
C PRO A 241 -21.30 -8.28 -28.24
N LYS A 242 -20.47 -7.26 -27.94
CA LYS A 242 -19.30 -7.40 -27.05
C LYS A 242 -19.62 -7.12 -25.58
N LEU A 243 -20.78 -6.55 -25.28
CA LEU A 243 -21.18 -6.25 -23.91
C LEU A 243 -21.30 -7.56 -23.11
N GLY A 244 -20.72 -7.61 -21.91
CA GLY A 244 -20.71 -8.83 -21.10
C GLY A 244 -19.75 -9.93 -21.58
N THR A 245 -18.88 -9.65 -22.56
CA THR A 245 -17.79 -10.57 -22.94
C THR A 245 -16.53 -10.31 -22.10
N PRO A 246 -15.81 -11.35 -21.62
CA PRO A 246 -14.61 -11.17 -20.80
C PRO A 246 -13.61 -10.20 -21.42
N GLY A 247 -13.12 -9.25 -20.62
CA GLY A 247 -12.12 -8.27 -21.02
C GLY A 247 -12.62 -7.13 -21.91
N TYR A 248 -13.92 -7.09 -22.24
CA TYR A 248 -14.59 -5.90 -22.76
C TYR A 248 -15.26 -5.13 -21.63
N VAL A 249 -15.19 -3.81 -21.69
CA VAL A 249 -15.61 -2.90 -20.64
C VAL A 249 -16.58 -1.89 -21.24
N ALA A 250 -17.76 -1.77 -20.64
CA ALA A 250 -18.68 -0.67 -20.92
C ALA A 250 -18.10 0.62 -20.35
N VAL A 251 -17.99 1.65 -21.18
CA VAL A 251 -17.50 2.96 -20.78
C VAL A 251 -18.53 4.02 -21.10
N LYS A 252 -18.68 4.95 -20.16
CA LYS A 252 -19.40 6.21 -20.31
C LYS A 252 -18.37 7.30 -20.55
N TRP A 253 -18.46 7.98 -21.69
CA TRP A 253 -17.59 9.12 -21.97
C TRP A 253 -18.02 10.33 -21.14
N MET A 254 -17.07 11.18 -20.80
CA MET A 254 -17.40 12.49 -20.23
C MET A 254 -18.29 13.29 -21.20
N VAL A 255 -19.13 14.16 -20.67
CA VAL A 255 -20.09 14.93 -21.46
C VAL A 255 -19.35 15.78 -22.48
N TRP A 256 -19.78 15.71 -23.74
CA TRP A 256 -19.28 16.59 -24.80
C TRP A 256 -20.45 17.18 -25.58
N ARG A 257 -20.51 18.51 -25.70
CA ARG A 257 -21.64 19.25 -26.31
C ARG A 257 -23.01 18.76 -25.81
N ASN A 258 -23.16 18.65 -24.49
CA ASN A 258 -24.36 18.16 -23.80
C ASN A 258 -24.81 16.74 -24.21
N THR A 259 -23.94 15.96 -24.83
CA THR A 259 -24.22 14.59 -25.25
C THR A 259 -23.40 13.62 -24.41
N ILE A 260 -24.07 12.61 -23.86
CA ILE A 260 -23.42 11.47 -23.20
C ILE A 260 -23.40 10.32 -24.22
N THR A 261 -22.21 9.78 -24.45
CA THR A 261 -22.01 8.63 -25.34
C THR A 261 -21.51 7.44 -24.53
N TYR A 262 -21.80 6.23 -25.00
CA TYR A 262 -21.29 4.99 -24.43
C TYR A 262 -20.59 4.17 -25.52
N ASN A 263 -19.58 3.41 -25.14
CA ASN A 263 -18.97 2.39 -25.98
C ASN A 263 -18.59 1.16 -25.16
N VAL A 264 -18.45 0.02 -25.83
CA VAL A 264 -17.81 -1.16 -25.26
C VAL A 264 -16.41 -1.28 -25.86
N LEU A 265 -15.39 -1.16 -25.01
CA LEU A 265 -13.99 -1.17 -25.42
C LEU A 265 -13.25 -2.38 -24.82
N PRO A 266 -12.25 -2.92 -25.51
CA PRO A 266 -11.24 -3.78 -24.89
C PRO A 266 -10.60 -3.09 -23.67
N HIS A 267 -10.34 -3.83 -22.59
CA HIS A 267 -9.61 -3.31 -21.43
C HIS A 267 -8.22 -2.78 -21.79
N THR A 268 -7.62 -3.25 -22.88
CA THR A 268 -6.32 -2.78 -23.40
C THR A 268 -6.34 -1.34 -23.92
N LYS A 269 -7.53 -0.79 -24.18
CA LYS A 269 -7.76 0.57 -24.69
C LYS A 269 -8.26 1.54 -23.63
N ILE A 270 -8.31 1.10 -22.37
CA ILE A 270 -8.74 1.93 -21.24
C ILE A 270 -7.65 1.84 -20.18
N VAL A 271 -7.17 2.99 -19.74
CA VAL A 271 -6.12 3.09 -18.74
C VAL A 271 -6.47 4.15 -17.72
N GLU A 272 -5.94 4.03 -16.50
CA GLU A 272 -6.05 5.10 -15.51
C GLU A 272 -5.54 6.42 -16.11
N MET A 273 -6.33 7.48 -15.92
CA MET A 273 -5.99 8.81 -16.39
C MET A 273 -5.04 9.49 -15.42
N ASN A 274 -4.01 10.14 -15.97
CA ASN A 274 -3.08 10.97 -15.24
C ASN A 274 -3.37 12.46 -15.43
N GLU A 275 -2.92 13.28 -14.48
CA GLU A 275 -3.13 14.73 -14.49
C GLU A 275 -2.68 15.40 -15.78
N LYS A 276 -1.52 15.04 -16.35
CA LYS A 276 -0.99 15.70 -17.55
C LYS A 276 -1.40 15.09 -18.88
N ASP A 277 -2.24 14.05 -18.90
CA ASP A 277 -2.64 13.38 -20.15
C ASP A 277 -3.28 14.37 -21.15
N TYR A 278 -4.01 15.38 -20.66
CA TYR A 278 -4.59 16.46 -21.49
C TYR A 278 -3.56 17.16 -22.36
N PHE A 279 -2.49 17.64 -21.72
CA PHE A 279 -1.55 18.54 -22.32
C PHE A 279 -0.75 17.85 -23.41
N PHE A 280 -0.50 16.56 -23.29
CA PHE A 280 0.23 15.81 -24.30
C PHE A 280 -0.63 15.33 -25.47
N ILE A 281 -1.89 15.00 -25.21
CA ILE A 281 -2.83 14.60 -26.26
C ILE A 281 -3.22 15.81 -27.12
N ASN A 282 -3.40 16.98 -26.53
CA ASN A 282 -3.81 18.19 -27.25
C ASN A 282 -2.68 19.18 -27.59
N GLY A 283 -1.54 19.15 -26.88
CA GLY A 283 -0.47 20.15 -27.02
C GLY A 283 0.51 19.94 -28.19
N ILE A 284 0.49 18.79 -28.87
CA ILE A 284 1.39 18.54 -30.02
C ILE A 284 0.81 19.08 -31.34
N ASN A 285 -0.46 19.47 -31.38
CA ASN A 285 -1.08 20.12 -32.54
C ASN A 285 -1.86 21.37 -32.12
N HIS A 286 -1.21 22.53 -32.18
CA HIS A 286 -1.79 23.87 -32.01
C HIS A 286 -2.98 24.22 -32.95
N LYS A 287 -3.47 23.28 -33.77
CA LYS A 287 -4.55 23.51 -34.74
C LYS A 287 -5.95 23.09 -34.28
N THR A 288 -6.11 22.43 -33.13
CA THR A 288 -7.42 21.88 -32.71
C THR A 288 -7.69 21.96 -31.21
N CYS A 289 -7.24 23.02 -30.52
CA CYS A 289 -7.76 23.32 -29.17
C CYS A 289 -9.19 23.84 -29.29
N ASP A 290 -10.16 22.94 -29.43
CA ASP A 290 -11.57 23.29 -29.21
C ASP A 290 -11.73 23.62 -27.71
N GLU A 291 -11.89 24.90 -27.38
CA GLU A 291 -12.02 25.40 -26.00
C GLU A 291 -13.14 24.68 -25.23
N THR A 292 -14.14 24.13 -25.93
CA THR A 292 -15.25 23.37 -25.34
C THR A 292 -14.84 22.04 -24.69
N LEU A 293 -13.60 21.57 -24.92
CA LEU A 293 -13.04 20.37 -24.29
C LEU A 293 -12.40 20.65 -22.94
N LYS A 294 -12.03 21.91 -22.70
CA LYS A 294 -11.26 22.29 -21.51
C LYS A 294 -12.08 22.04 -20.25
N GLU A 295 -13.37 22.35 -20.27
CA GLU A 295 -14.28 22.17 -19.13
C GLU A 295 -14.46 20.69 -18.73
N PRO A 296 -14.91 19.76 -19.59
CA PRO A 296 -15.02 18.34 -19.24
C PRO A 296 -13.69 17.73 -18.77
N TRP A 297 -12.58 18.20 -19.33
CA TRP A 297 -11.26 17.72 -18.92
C TRP A 297 -10.83 18.27 -17.56
N MET A 298 -11.05 19.56 -17.30
CA MET A 298 -10.81 20.16 -15.97
C MET A 298 -11.70 19.50 -14.92
N GLU A 299 -12.97 19.20 -15.23
CA GLU A 299 -13.86 18.44 -14.35
C GLU A 299 -13.28 17.06 -14.06
N ALA A 300 -12.85 16.33 -15.10
CA ALA A 300 -12.26 15.01 -14.94
C ALA A 300 -10.95 15.06 -14.11
N GLN A 301 -10.12 16.10 -14.29
CA GLN A 301 -8.91 16.35 -13.49
C GLN A 301 -9.23 16.70 -12.04
N GLN A 302 -10.24 17.54 -11.78
CA GLN A 302 -10.68 17.86 -10.43
C GLN A 302 -11.13 16.59 -9.70
N LYS A 303 -11.79 15.67 -10.41
CA LYS A 303 -12.23 14.39 -9.87
C LYS A 303 -11.13 13.32 -9.77
N LEU A 304 -10.00 13.47 -10.47
CA LEU A 304 -8.79 12.69 -10.20
C LEU A 304 -8.17 13.04 -8.84
N GLY A 305 -8.36 14.28 -8.40
CA GLY A 305 -7.66 14.92 -7.29
C GLY A 305 -8.34 14.84 -5.94
N ASP A 306 -9.14 13.82 -5.63
CA ASP A 306 -9.54 13.55 -4.24
C ASP A 306 -8.63 12.46 -3.62
N PRO A 307 -7.45 12.83 -3.09
CA PRO A 307 -6.56 11.88 -2.44
C PRO A 307 -7.21 11.18 -1.22
N MET A 308 -8.31 11.71 -0.65
CA MET A 308 -8.98 11.07 0.49
C MET A 308 -9.67 9.75 0.13
N THR A 309 -10.24 9.61 -1.07
CA THR A 309 -10.91 8.35 -1.46
C THR A 309 -9.92 7.23 -1.80
N LYS A 310 -8.71 7.55 -2.29
CA LYS A 310 -7.65 6.55 -2.53
C LYS A 310 -7.02 6.04 -1.22
N LEU A 311 -7.01 6.84 -0.16
CA LEU A 311 -6.33 6.52 1.11
C LEU A 311 -7.22 6.01 2.24
N GLN A 312 -8.55 6.17 2.20
CA GLN A 312 -9.43 5.56 3.19
C GLN A 312 -9.51 4.03 3.00
N LEU A 313 -9.39 3.27 4.09
CA LEU A 313 -9.67 1.84 4.08
C LEU A 313 -11.17 1.63 3.94
N ARG A 314 -11.56 0.76 3.01
CA ARG A 314 -12.93 0.26 2.92
C ARG A 314 -13.11 -0.94 3.84
N ASP A 315 -14.36 -1.26 4.16
CA ASP A 315 -14.71 -2.36 5.06
C ASP A 315 -14.05 -3.70 4.66
N ASP A 316 -13.95 -3.97 3.35
CA ASP A 316 -13.33 -5.18 2.80
C ASP A 316 -11.80 -5.18 2.83
N GLN A 317 -11.19 -4.03 3.16
CA GLN A 317 -9.75 -3.81 3.26
C GLN A 317 -9.27 -3.60 4.71
N MET A 318 -10.18 -3.66 5.68
CA MET A 318 -9.81 -3.54 7.09
C MET A 318 -9.17 -4.83 7.60
N PRO A 319 -8.14 -4.75 8.46
CA PRO A 319 -7.56 -5.92 9.09
C PRO A 319 -8.61 -6.63 9.95
N THR A 320 -8.63 -7.97 9.89
CA THR A 320 -9.46 -8.77 10.80
C THR A 320 -8.92 -8.71 12.23
N LYS A 321 -9.67 -9.25 13.21
CA LYS A 321 -9.19 -9.35 14.59
C LYS A 321 -7.91 -10.19 14.69
N GLU A 322 -7.82 -11.27 13.93
CA GLU A 322 -6.63 -12.13 13.86
C GLU A 322 -5.46 -11.45 13.13
N GLN A 323 -5.75 -10.53 12.21
CA GLN A 323 -4.72 -9.73 11.53
C GLN A 323 -4.38 -8.45 12.30
N ASN A 324 -5.13 -8.10 13.35
CA ASN A 324 -4.83 -6.91 14.15
C ASN A 324 -3.59 -7.21 15.00
N PRO A 325 -2.45 -6.53 14.76
CA PRO A 325 -1.24 -6.73 15.54
C PRO A 325 -1.44 -6.46 17.04
N GLU A 326 -2.46 -5.69 17.45
CA GLU A 326 -2.81 -5.50 18.86
C GLU A 326 -3.24 -6.79 19.57
N SER A 327 -3.74 -7.79 18.83
CA SER A 327 -4.13 -9.09 19.40
C SER A 327 -2.95 -10.04 19.63
N HIS A 328 -1.84 -9.83 18.92
CA HIS A 328 -0.68 -10.72 18.91
C HIS A 328 0.59 -10.12 19.53
N VAL A 329 0.67 -8.80 19.67
CA VAL A 329 1.81 -8.14 20.31
C VAL A 329 1.52 -7.96 21.80
N LYS A 330 2.05 -8.88 22.62
CA LYS A 330 2.29 -8.56 24.04
C LYS A 330 3.20 -7.33 24.06
N ILE A 331 2.66 -6.20 24.52
CA ILE A 331 3.41 -4.96 24.67
C ILE A 331 4.41 -5.18 25.81
N VAL A 332 5.63 -5.58 25.46
CA VAL A 332 6.72 -5.71 26.42
C VAL A 332 7.43 -4.36 26.50
N ASN A 333 7.37 -3.69 27.66
CA ASN A 333 7.97 -2.37 27.88
C ASN A 333 9.50 -2.47 28.10
N TYR A 334 10.28 -2.84 27.08
CA TYR A 334 11.75 -2.80 27.16
C TYR A 334 12.39 -2.37 25.84
N TYR A 335 13.48 -1.61 25.94
CA TYR A 335 14.44 -1.47 24.85
C TYR A 335 15.11 -2.82 24.60
N VAL A 336 15.24 -3.19 23.32
CA VAL A 336 15.89 -4.43 22.89
C VAL A 336 16.97 -4.15 21.87
N GLN A 337 17.94 -5.05 21.76
CA GLN A 337 18.96 -5.01 20.72
C GLN A 337 19.18 -6.42 20.18
N TRP A 338 19.58 -6.53 18.92
CA TRP A 338 19.95 -7.81 18.34
C TRP A 338 21.26 -8.32 18.95
N ASP A 339 21.25 -9.53 19.50
CA ASP A 339 22.45 -10.24 19.96
C ASP A 339 22.87 -11.22 18.85
N PRO A 340 23.97 -10.95 18.13
CA PRO A 340 24.41 -11.79 17.03
C PRO A 340 24.88 -13.17 17.48
N GLU A 341 25.36 -13.34 18.72
CA GLU A 341 25.81 -14.63 19.24
C GLU A 341 24.64 -15.54 19.62
N LYS A 342 23.54 -14.94 20.09
CA LYS A 342 22.32 -15.67 20.50
C LYS A 342 21.25 -15.72 19.43
N GLU A 343 21.48 -15.10 18.28
CA GLU A 343 20.56 -14.93 17.16
C GLU A 343 19.14 -14.52 17.57
N LYS A 344 19.04 -13.59 18.54
CA LYS A 344 17.75 -13.13 19.07
C LYS A 344 17.80 -11.72 19.62
N LEU A 345 16.63 -11.11 19.78
CA LEU A 345 16.47 -9.86 20.52
C LEU A 345 16.67 -10.11 22.02
N VAL A 346 17.55 -9.32 22.63
CA VAL A 346 17.78 -9.31 24.08
C VAL A 346 17.49 -7.93 24.64
N ARG A 347 17.23 -7.83 25.94
CA ARG A 347 17.07 -6.52 26.61
C ARG A 347 18.35 -5.70 26.41
N ALA A 348 18.19 -4.48 25.91
CA ALA A 348 19.32 -3.59 25.70
C ALA A 348 19.86 -3.11 27.06
N THR A 349 21.15 -3.36 27.29
CA THR A 349 21.89 -2.75 28.40
C THR A 349 22.54 -1.50 27.84
N ILE A 350 21.94 -0.33 28.06
CA ILE A 350 22.56 0.94 27.67
C ILE A 350 23.72 1.17 28.65
N PRO A 351 24.99 1.19 28.20
CA PRO A 351 26.11 1.46 29.09
C PRO A 351 25.91 2.83 29.74
N SER A 352 25.88 2.88 31.06
CA SER A 352 25.95 4.14 31.80
C SER A 352 27.21 4.87 31.35
N THR A 353 27.06 5.98 30.62
CA THR A 353 28.18 6.89 30.34
C THR A 353 28.59 7.69 31.58
N SER A 354 27.92 7.51 32.71
CA SER A 354 28.35 8.07 33.97
C SER A 354 29.33 7.09 34.65
N LYS A 355 30.63 7.38 34.51
CA LYS A 355 31.47 7.32 35.72
C LYS A 355 30.72 8.16 36.74
N THR A 356 30.34 7.57 37.87
CA THR A 356 29.77 8.26 39.02
C THR A 356 30.70 9.40 39.41
N SER A 357 30.49 10.57 38.81
CA SER A 357 31.12 11.79 39.27
C SER A 357 30.52 12.07 40.64
N LYS A 358 31.37 12.32 41.63
CA LYS A 358 31.04 12.64 43.03
C LYS A 358 30.18 13.92 43.14
N GLY A 359 28.96 13.90 42.62
CA GLY A 359 28.13 15.08 42.48
C GLY A 359 26.82 14.82 41.75
N ASP A 360 26.11 13.75 42.10
CA ASP A 360 24.67 13.71 41.83
C ASP A 360 24.03 14.87 42.58
N LYS A 361 23.70 15.93 41.83
CA LYS A 361 23.07 17.12 42.39
C LYS A 361 21.64 16.75 42.76
N TYR A 362 21.41 16.55 44.05
CA TYR A 362 20.07 16.55 44.63
C TYR A 362 19.38 17.86 44.27
N CYS A 363 18.09 17.80 43.94
CA CYS A 363 17.32 19.02 43.78
C CYS A 363 16.83 19.52 45.15
N ASP A 364 16.84 20.84 45.35
CA ASP A 364 16.38 21.48 46.59
C ASP A 364 14.89 21.83 46.57
N CYS A 365 14.11 21.16 45.72
CA CYS A 365 12.67 21.43 45.56
C CYS A 365 11.90 21.20 46.87
N LYS A 366 11.18 22.21 47.35
CA LYS A 366 10.39 22.14 48.59
C LYS A 366 8.93 21.70 48.39
N GLY A 367 8.53 21.39 47.16
CA GLY A 367 7.12 21.11 46.80
C GLY A 367 6.31 22.39 46.70
N VAL A 368 5.57 22.56 45.62
CA VAL A 368 4.58 23.63 45.46
C VAL A 368 3.23 22.94 45.45
N ASP A 369 2.28 23.40 46.27
CA ASP A 369 0.92 22.81 46.39
C ASP A 369 0.89 21.29 46.66
N GLY A 370 1.91 20.77 47.35
CA GLY A 370 2.04 19.33 47.66
C GLY A 370 2.71 18.49 46.57
N GLU A 371 3.06 19.07 45.41
CA GLU A 371 3.68 18.37 44.29
C GLU A 371 5.19 18.62 44.21
N ARG A 372 5.98 17.68 44.73
CA ARG A 372 7.45 17.77 44.69
C ARG A 372 7.97 17.44 43.30
N CYS A 373 8.81 18.31 42.73
CA CYS A 373 9.41 18.12 41.41
C CYS A 373 8.38 17.95 40.28
N GLY A 374 7.16 18.48 40.43
CA GLY A 374 6.10 18.45 39.42
C GLY A 374 6.45 19.23 38.13
N PRO A 375 5.61 19.15 37.08
CA PRO A 375 5.84 19.86 35.82
C PRO A 375 5.98 21.38 35.97
N GLN A 376 5.28 21.97 36.94
CA GLN A 376 5.30 23.41 37.25
C GLN A 376 6.40 23.82 38.22
N SER A 377 7.29 22.89 38.63
CA SER A 377 8.37 23.19 39.57
C SER A 377 9.65 23.61 38.86
N ASN A 378 10.42 24.53 39.48
CA ASN A 378 11.78 24.89 39.06
C ASN A 378 12.81 23.80 39.46
N CYS A 379 12.52 22.54 39.14
CA CYS A 379 13.39 21.42 39.44
C CYS A 379 14.56 21.37 38.47
N TYR A 380 15.77 21.61 38.98
CA TYR A 380 17.02 21.57 38.20
C TYR A 380 17.18 20.27 37.38
N ASN A 381 16.85 19.11 37.96
CA ASN A 381 16.96 17.84 37.25
C ASN A 381 15.98 17.75 36.07
N ARG A 382 14.73 18.21 36.26
CA ARG A 382 13.72 18.28 35.20
C ARG A 382 14.14 19.23 34.07
N GLU A 383 14.63 20.42 34.40
CA GLU A 383 15.14 21.40 33.43
C GLU A 383 16.32 20.87 32.62
N CYS A 384 17.19 20.07 33.26
CA CYS A 384 18.31 19.41 32.59
C CYS A 384 17.92 18.15 31.79
N GLY A 385 16.64 17.76 31.76
CA GLY A 385 16.18 16.53 31.10
C GLY A 385 16.68 15.26 31.80
N ARG A 386 16.66 15.22 33.14
CA ARG A 386 17.09 14.08 33.94
C ARG A 386 16.06 13.70 34.99
N GLU A 387 15.87 12.42 35.23
CA GLU A 387 15.10 11.97 36.38
C GLU A 387 15.80 12.31 37.70
N CYS A 388 15.02 12.57 38.73
CA CYS A 388 15.56 12.70 40.07
C CYS A 388 16.03 11.34 40.61
N PRO A 389 17.09 11.31 41.44
CA PRO A 389 17.54 10.07 42.07
C PRO A 389 16.46 9.51 43.01
N LYS A 390 16.54 8.21 43.30
CA LYS A 390 15.53 7.48 44.10
C LYS A 390 15.31 8.07 45.49
N ASP A 391 16.33 8.66 46.07
CA ASP A 391 16.35 9.28 47.40
C ASP A 391 16.08 10.80 47.38
N CYS A 392 15.62 11.34 46.24
CA CYS A 392 15.13 12.71 46.16
C CYS A 392 14.13 13.01 47.30
N GLY A 393 14.37 14.09 48.04
CA GLY A 393 13.52 14.42 49.20
C GLY A 393 13.71 13.52 50.42
N LYS A 394 14.86 12.84 50.54
CA LYS A 394 15.18 11.83 51.57
C LYS A 394 14.43 10.50 51.42
N GLY A 395 13.99 10.16 50.20
CA GLY A 395 13.36 8.87 49.89
C GLY A 395 11.84 8.83 50.09
N ASP A 396 11.19 9.98 50.15
CA ASP A 396 9.74 10.09 50.05
C ASP A 396 9.28 9.87 48.60
N ASP A 397 8.24 9.06 48.40
CA ASP A 397 7.66 8.71 47.08
C ASP A 397 6.86 9.87 46.43
N THR A 398 6.91 11.07 47.01
CA THR A 398 6.27 12.29 46.50
C THR A 398 6.97 12.95 45.31
N CYS A 399 8.16 12.49 44.92
CA CYS A 399 8.89 13.04 43.77
C CYS A 399 8.20 12.70 42.43
N LEU A 400 7.71 13.72 41.74
CA LEU A 400 7.04 13.58 40.44
C LEU A 400 8.00 13.61 39.23
N ASN A 401 9.31 13.71 39.44
CA ASN A 401 10.32 13.69 38.37
C ASN A 401 11.01 12.30 38.24
N ARG A 402 10.21 11.24 38.36
CA ARG A 402 10.63 9.82 38.24
C ARG A 402 9.64 9.01 37.41
N VAL A 403 8.95 9.64 36.48
CA VAL A 403 7.77 9.08 35.76
C VAL A 403 8.13 7.91 34.83
N ILE A 404 9.36 7.86 34.30
CA ILE A 404 9.86 6.77 33.46
C ILE A 404 10.19 5.56 34.33
N THR A 405 10.95 5.74 35.42
CA THR A 405 11.31 4.65 36.34
C THR A 405 10.13 4.09 37.12
N THR A 406 9.19 4.95 37.53
CA THR A 406 7.96 4.52 38.23
C THR A 406 6.87 4.02 37.28
N GLY A 407 7.01 4.23 35.98
CA GLY A 407 6.08 3.74 34.96
C GLY A 407 4.71 4.41 34.96
N LYS A 408 4.53 5.54 35.66
CA LYS A 408 3.27 6.31 35.71
C LYS A 408 3.03 7.06 34.37
N LYS A 409 2.65 6.31 33.34
CA LYS A 409 2.27 6.79 31.99
C LYS A 409 0.78 7.18 31.95
N CYS A 410 0.36 7.98 30.97
CA CYS A 410 -1.06 8.12 30.67
C CYS A 410 -1.63 6.74 30.29
N GLY A 411 -2.58 6.24 31.09
CA GLY A 411 -3.22 4.95 30.85
C GLY A 411 -4.12 4.97 29.60
N SER A 412 -4.60 3.79 29.21
CA SER A 412 -5.58 3.59 28.13
C SER A 412 -6.90 4.37 28.31
N ASP A 413 -7.14 4.88 29.52
CA ASP A 413 -8.31 5.68 29.88
C ASP A 413 -8.15 7.17 29.57
N VAL A 414 -6.91 7.61 29.26
CA VAL A 414 -6.56 9.01 28.97
C VAL A 414 -6.25 9.20 27.48
N ILE A 415 -5.61 8.23 26.84
CA ILE A 415 -5.30 8.26 25.41
C ILE A 415 -5.80 7.00 24.71
N GLU A 416 -6.11 7.11 23.42
CA GLU A 416 -6.39 5.96 22.56
C GLU A 416 -5.79 6.09 21.18
N VAL A 417 -5.48 4.91 20.61
CA VAL A 417 -5.15 4.79 19.20
C VAL A 417 -6.45 4.85 18.40
N PHE A 418 -6.45 5.65 17.34
CA PHE A 418 -7.57 5.73 16.42
C PHE A 418 -7.06 5.78 14.99
N ASP A 419 -7.88 5.36 14.04
CA ASP A 419 -7.54 5.51 12.63
C ASP A 419 -7.83 6.95 12.19
N THR A 420 -6.80 7.62 11.69
CA THR A 420 -6.90 8.95 11.07
C THR A 420 -7.18 8.80 9.57
N MET A 421 -7.73 9.86 8.97
CA MET A 421 -8.10 9.83 7.55
C MET A 421 -6.89 9.79 6.60
N ILE A 422 -5.77 10.41 6.96
CA ILE A 422 -4.62 10.62 6.06
C ILE A 422 -3.29 10.10 6.60
N CYS A 423 -3.13 10.02 7.91
CA CYS A 423 -1.87 9.66 8.57
C CYS A 423 -1.93 8.24 9.15
N GLY A 424 -2.83 7.37 8.64
CA GLY A 424 -3.14 6.05 9.21
C GLY A 424 -3.43 6.10 10.71
N LYS A 425 -2.82 5.24 11.53
CA LYS A 425 -3.05 5.31 12.99
C LYS A 425 -2.52 6.60 13.61
N GLY A 426 -3.30 7.16 14.52
CA GLY A 426 -3.00 8.32 15.33
C GLY A 426 -3.26 8.04 16.81
N VAL A 427 -2.86 8.96 17.68
CA VAL A 427 -3.22 8.95 19.10
C VAL A 427 -4.07 10.19 19.38
N ARG A 428 -5.19 10.02 20.09
CA ARG A 428 -6.03 11.12 20.57
C ARG A 428 -6.26 11.02 22.08
N ALA A 429 -6.52 12.16 22.70
CA ALA A 429 -6.90 12.22 24.10
C ALA A 429 -8.40 11.89 24.26
N LYS A 430 -8.71 11.05 25.26
CA LYS A 430 -10.09 10.75 25.71
C LYS A 430 -10.61 11.77 26.73
N LYS A 431 -9.69 12.47 27.38
CA LYS A 431 -9.94 13.44 28.46
C LYS A 431 -9.01 14.63 28.29
N LEU A 432 -9.30 15.74 28.96
CA LEU A 432 -8.38 16.88 29.03
C LEU A 432 -7.04 16.42 29.64
N ILE A 433 -5.94 16.84 29.01
CA ILE A 433 -4.58 16.57 29.48
C ILE A 433 -3.93 17.92 29.77
N GLU A 434 -3.51 18.12 31.01
CA GLU A 434 -2.87 19.37 31.43
C GLU A 434 -1.49 19.56 30.76
N PRO A 435 -1.09 20.79 30.43
CA PRO A 435 0.24 21.08 29.89
C PRO A 435 1.37 20.52 30.77
N GLY A 436 2.37 19.90 30.14
CA GLY A 436 3.52 19.31 30.85
C GLY A 436 3.27 17.90 31.41
N THR A 437 2.09 17.33 31.20
CA THR A 437 1.79 15.94 31.58
C THR A 437 2.61 14.95 30.75
N PHE A 438 3.19 13.95 31.42
CA PHE A 438 3.91 12.87 30.76
C PHE A 438 2.92 11.89 30.09
N ILE A 439 2.94 11.84 28.75
CA ILE A 439 2.03 10.99 27.97
C ILE A 439 2.54 9.54 27.93
N GLY A 440 3.80 9.36 27.55
CA GLY A 440 4.40 8.04 27.46
C GLY A 440 5.78 8.08 26.83
N GLU A 441 6.36 6.90 26.67
CA GLU A 441 7.72 6.71 26.20
C GLU A 441 7.72 6.16 24.77
N TYR A 442 8.60 6.70 23.92
CA TYR A 442 8.93 6.10 22.63
C TYR A 442 10.06 5.09 22.83
N TYR A 443 9.73 3.80 22.70
CA TYR A 443 10.69 2.70 22.86
C TYR A 443 10.56 1.69 21.72
N GLY A 444 11.63 0.93 21.52
CA GLY A 444 11.70 -0.13 20.53
C GLY A 444 13.08 -0.76 20.44
N GLU A 445 13.40 -1.30 19.27
CA GLU A 445 14.70 -1.89 18.99
C GLU A 445 15.76 -0.80 18.80
N ILE A 446 16.85 -0.86 19.55
CA ILE A 446 18.01 0.00 19.34
C ILE A 446 18.83 -0.57 18.18
N ILE A 447 18.99 0.22 17.12
CA ILE A 447 19.69 -0.18 15.90
C ILE A 447 20.85 0.76 15.57
N SER A 448 21.80 0.27 14.77
CA SER A 448 22.91 1.10 14.28
C SER A 448 22.46 2.05 13.16
N ALA A 449 23.29 3.05 12.84
CA ALA A 449 23.02 3.96 11.72
C ALA A 449 22.98 3.23 10.37
N GLU A 450 23.84 2.23 10.19
CA GLU A 450 23.87 1.39 8.99
C GLU A 450 22.59 0.58 8.86
N GLU A 451 22.12 -0.01 9.97
CA GLU A 451 20.89 -0.80 10.01
C GLU A 451 19.65 0.08 9.80
N ALA A 452 19.61 1.27 10.40
CA ALA A 452 18.57 2.27 10.16
C ALA A 452 18.51 2.64 8.67
N THR A 453 19.67 2.92 8.06
CA THR A 453 19.79 3.22 6.64
C THR A 453 19.32 2.04 5.78
N ARG A 454 19.69 0.80 6.14
CA ARG A 454 19.29 -0.41 5.43
C ARG A 454 17.78 -0.64 5.50
N ARG A 455 17.17 -0.47 6.68
CA ARG A 455 15.71 -0.58 6.88
C ARG A 455 14.94 0.53 6.16
N MET A 456 15.43 1.78 6.19
CA MET A 456 14.86 2.87 5.41
C MET A 456 14.94 2.57 3.91
N LYS A 457 16.12 2.21 3.39
CA LYS A 457 16.29 1.83 1.97
C LYS A 457 15.35 0.70 1.56
N ARG A 458 15.20 -0.33 2.39
CA ARG A 458 14.24 -1.41 2.14
C ARG A 458 12.81 -0.88 2.01
N THR A 459 12.37 -0.06 2.97
CA THR A 459 11.05 0.58 2.94
C THR A 459 10.84 1.39 1.66
N TYR A 460 11.86 2.14 1.21
CA TYR A 460 11.82 2.86 -0.05
C TYR A 460 11.80 1.93 -1.29
N MET A 461 12.56 0.84 -1.26
CA MET A 461 12.64 -0.14 -2.36
C MET A 461 11.37 -0.99 -2.52
N ASP A 462 10.68 -1.28 -1.42
CA ASP A 462 9.41 -2.01 -1.44
C ASP A 462 8.29 -1.15 -2.10
N GLU A 463 8.55 0.14 -2.30
CA GLU A 463 7.70 1.17 -2.91
C GLU A 463 6.28 1.23 -2.31
N ASN A 464 6.08 0.65 -1.13
CA ASN A 464 4.80 0.59 -0.46
C ASN A 464 4.40 1.99 0.00
N GLN A 465 3.35 2.55 -0.59
CA GLN A 465 2.85 3.88 -0.23
C GLN A 465 2.27 3.94 1.20
N GLU A 466 2.05 2.78 1.81
CA GLU A 466 1.45 2.66 3.13
C GLU A 466 2.46 2.37 4.24
N GLU A 467 3.66 1.93 3.89
CA GLU A 467 4.65 1.55 4.88
C GLU A 467 5.25 2.79 5.53
N LYS A 468 5.15 2.83 6.86
CA LYS A 468 5.68 3.93 7.66
C LYS A 468 6.94 3.49 8.34
N SER A 469 7.95 4.36 8.29
CA SER A 469 9.12 4.23 9.14
C SER A 469 8.74 4.59 10.58
N TYR A 470 9.07 3.71 11.51
CA TYR A 470 8.99 3.97 12.96
C TYR A 470 10.41 4.15 13.54
N ILE A 471 11.36 4.58 12.70
CA ILE A 471 12.75 4.81 13.10
C ILE A 471 12.89 6.27 13.55
N MET A 472 13.31 6.45 14.80
CA MET A 472 13.61 7.75 15.40
C MET A 472 15.11 7.86 15.69
N ASP A 473 15.71 8.99 15.32
CA ASP A 473 17.06 9.36 15.76
C ASP A 473 16.98 10.19 17.05
N ILE A 474 17.65 9.72 18.09
CA ILE A 474 17.86 10.43 19.34
C ILE A 474 19.36 10.60 19.57
N LYS A 475 19.89 11.74 19.13
CA LYS A 475 21.30 12.14 19.35
C LYS A 475 22.31 11.07 18.89
N GLY A 476 22.09 10.49 17.71
CA GLY A 476 22.98 9.49 17.12
C GLY A 476 22.69 8.04 17.58
N ARG A 477 21.58 7.82 18.28
CA ARG A 477 21.03 6.49 18.59
C ARG A 477 19.71 6.31 17.85
N TYR A 478 19.55 5.20 17.15
CA TYR A 478 18.36 4.93 16.36
C TYR A 478 17.46 3.94 17.11
N ILE A 479 16.17 4.27 17.24
CA ILE A 479 15.16 3.40 17.83
C ILE A 479 14.11 3.07 16.77
N ASP A 480 13.95 1.80 16.44
CA ASP A 480 12.91 1.30 15.55
C ASP A 480 11.76 0.70 16.34
N ALA A 481 10.60 1.37 16.32
CA ALA A 481 9.40 0.94 17.02
C ALA A 481 8.46 0.06 16.18
N LYS A 482 8.91 -0.44 15.02
CA LYS A 482 8.10 -1.20 14.07
C LYS A 482 7.62 -2.54 14.63
N GLU A 483 8.55 -3.36 15.11
CA GLU A 483 8.26 -4.71 15.63
C GLU A 483 8.07 -4.72 17.16
N VAL A 484 8.82 -3.86 17.86
CA VAL A 484 8.78 -3.72 19.31
C VAL A 484 8.51 -2.26 19.63
N GLY A 485 7.39 -1.96 20.28
CA GLY A 485 7.07 -0.58 20.65
C GLY A 485 5.73 -0.43 21.35
N GLY A 486 5.49 0.76 21.91
CA GLY A 486 4.27 1.12 22.62
C GLY A 486 3.32 1.97 21.78
N VAL A 487 2.21 2.40 22.40
CA VAL A 487 1.17 3.26 21.77
C VAL A 487 1.75 4.54 21.17
N ILE A 488 2.83 5.08 21.75
CA ILE A 488 3.47 6.32 21.31
C ILE A 488 4.04 6.25 19.89
N ARG A 489 4.29 5.05 19.35
CA ARG A 489 4.70 4.88 17.94
C ARG A 489 3.68 5.42 16.92
N TYR A 490 2.42 5.56 17.34
CA TYR A 490 1.33 6.05 16.50
C TYR A 490 1.10 7.57 16.63
N VAL A 491 1.94 8.30 17.38
CA VAL A 491 1.85 9.77 17.41
C VAL A 491 2.30 10.32 16.06
N ASN A 492 1.45 11.16 15.47
CA ASN A 492 1.68 11.74 14.14
C ASN A 492 2.53 13.01 14.20
N HIS A 493 3.16 13.34 13.08
CA HIS A 493 3.82 14.62 12.86
C HIS A 493 2.80 15.75 12.63
N SER A 494 3.09 16.94 13.14
CA SER A 494 2.38 18.19 12.86
C SER A 494 3.36 19.35 12.84
N CYS A 495 3.22 20.28 11.88
CA CYS A 495 3.99 21.53 11.86
C CYS A 495 3.59 22.49 13.00
N ALA A 496 2.40 22.30 13.58
CA ALA A 496 1.92 22.97 14.78
C ALA A 496 1.63 21.91 15.85
N PRO A 497 2.67 21.37 16.51
CA PRO A 497 2.51 20.26 17.45
C PRO A 497 1.91 20.74 18.78
N ASN A 498 1.17 19.85 19.43
CA ASN A 498 0.62 20.04 20.78
C ASN A 498 1.36 19.21 21.85
N CYS A 499 2.35 18.42 21.44
CA CYS A 499 3.20 17.59 22.30
C CYS A 499 4.63 17.68 21.78
N GLU A 500 5.61 17.39 22.63
CA GLU A 500 7.02 17.33 22.27
C GLU A 500 7.66 16.03 22.73
N ILE A 501 8.76 15.65 22.07
CA ILE A 501 9.59 14.51 22.45
C ILE A 501 10.86 15.05 23.09
N ARG A 502 11.15 14.62 24.33
CA ARG A 502 12.37 15.01 25.05
C ARG A 502 13.22 13.79 25.40
N PRO A 503 14.52 13.79 25.09
CA PRO A 503 15.44 12.78 25.60
C PRO A 503 15.66 13.00 27.10
N ILE A 504 15.35 11.99 27.92
CA ILE A 504 15.52 12.05 29.37
C ILE A 504 16.61 11.07 29.80
N GLU A 505 17.55 11.53 30.62
CA GLU A 505 18.52 10.68 31.32
C GLU A 505 17.84 10.06 32.55
N VAL A 506 17.74 8.73 32.55
CA VAL A 506 17.19 7.97 33.68
C VAL A 506 18.33 7.61 34.63
N ARG A 507 18.10 7.78 35.95
CA ARG A 507 19.10 7.61 37.01
C ARG A 507 18.71 6.58 38.04
#